data_AF-A0A1M5BAZ5-F1
#
_entry.id   AF-A0A1M5BAZ5-F1
#
_cell.length_a   1.000
_cell.length_b   1.000
_cell.length_c   1.000
_cell.angle_alpha   90.00
_cell.angle_beta   90.00
_cell.angle_gamma   90.00
#
_symmetry.space_group_name_H-M   'P 1'
#
loop_
_entity.id
_entity.type
_entity.pdbx_description
1 polymer ?
#
loop_
_entity_poly.entity_id
_entity_poly.type
_entity_poly.pdbx_seq_one_letter_code
_entity_poly.pdbx_strand_id
1 'polypeptide(L)'
;MVELLLEAVTLLLLLGLVAGPVWLCVRFPDFPSGFTWSFVAVVGLTILLSWWRDYALDLELLAMGVDLDDFTTDERMRDVAPHLQDRAERMAFSPERLGVGWPIKAGFALFVSVPYAMAVCCITWLVRRVRRRGRRAD
;
A
#
# COMPACT_ATOMS: atom_id res chain seq x y z
N MET A 1 9.75 14.54 12.53
CA MET A 1 8.31 14.41 12.88
C MET A 1 7.47 13.99 11.68
N VAL A 2 7.62 14.63 10.52
CA VAL A 2 6.88 14.25 9.29
C VAL A 2 7.19 12.81 8.86
N GLU A 3 8.47 12.39 8.89
CA GLU A 3 8.88 11.01 8.58
C GLU A 3 8.14 9.95 9.42
N LEU A 4 8.08 10.14 10.75
CA LEU A 4 7.36 9.24 11.66
C LEU A 4 5.86 9.14 11.35
N LEU A 5 5.24 10.26 10.93
CA LEU A 5 3.83 10.27 10.53
C LEU A 5 3.64 9.45 9.24
N LEU A 6 4.52 9.64 8.25
CA LEU A 6 4.46 8.94 6.98
C LEU A 6 4.65 7.41 7.16
N GLU A 7 5.60 7.02 8.00
CA GLU A 7 5.83 5.61 8.37
C GLU A 7 4.63 5.02 9.11
N ALA A 8 4.07 5.73 10.08
CA ALA A 8 2.92 5.27 10.85
C ALA A 8 1.68 5.05 9.96
N VAL A 9 1.40 5.96 9.03
CA VAL A 9 0.29 5.80 8.07
C VAL A 9 0.55 4.63 7.12
N THR A 10 1.78 4.46 6.65
CA THR A 10 2.15 3.34 5.78
C THR A 10 1.97 2.00 6.50
N LEU A 11 2.40 1.90 7.77
CA LEU A 11 2.17 0.73 8.62
C LEU A 11 0.69 0.46 8.85
N LEU A 12 -0.11 1.50 9.10
CA LEU A 12 -1.56 1.37 9.28
C LEU A 12 -2.24 0.83 8.02
N LEU A 13 -1.86 1.33 6.84
CA LEU A 13 -2.38 0.86 5.55
C LEU A 13 -1.96 -0.58 5.27
N LEU A 14 -0.71 -0.96 5.57
CA LEU A 14 -0.23 -2.34 5.47
C LEU A 14 -1.00 -3.28 6.40
N LEU A 15 -1.21 -2.88 7.65
CA LEU A 15 -2.00 -3.63 8.61
C LEU A 15 -3.44 -3.83 8.10
N GLY A 16 -4.04 -2.77 7.56
CA GLY A 16 -5.35 -2.81 6.92
C GLY A 16 -5.40 -3.76 5.71
N LEU A 17 -4.36 -3.79 4.89
CA LEU A 17 -4.26 -4.67 3.72
C LEU A 17 -4.18 -6.16 4.11
N VAL A 18 -3.48 -6.46 5.20
CA VAL A 18 -3.31 -7.84 5.70
C VAL A 18 -4.53 -8.28 6.51
N ALA A 19 -4.97 -7.48 7.48
CA ALA A 19 -6.04 -7.82 8.42
C ALA A 19 -7.45 -7.61 7.84
N GLY A 20 -7.62 -6.65 6.92
CA GLY A 20 -8.88 -6.32 6.26
C GLY A 20 -9.58 -7.51 5.60
N PRO A 21 -8.95 -8.26 4.68
CA PRO A 21 -9.57 -9.42 4.04
C PRO A 21 -9.92 -10.52 5.04
N VAL A 22 -9.11 -10.73 6.08
CA VAL A 22 -9.41 -11.69 7.16
C VAL A 22 -10.66 -11.27 7.92
N TRP A 23 -10.72 -10.00 8.33
CA TRP A 23 -11.84 -9.46 9.09
C TRP A 23 -13.15 -9.46 8.27
N LEU A 24 -13.10 -9.09 6.99
CA LEU A 24 -14.24 -9.12 6.08
C LEU A 24 -14.74 -10.55 5.83
N CYS A 25 -13.82 -11.50 5.64
CA CYS A 25 -14.18 -12.91 5.56
C CYS A 25 -14.86 -13.38 6.85
N VAL A 26 -14.40 -12.94 8.02
CA VAL A 26 -15.03 -13.28 9.31
C VAL A 26 -16.41 -12.64 9.44
N ARG A 27 -16.59 -11.38 9.01
CA ARG A 27 -17.85 -10.64 9.12
C ARG A 27 -18.94 -11.14 8.18
N PHE A 28 -18.58 -11.52 6.96
CA PHE A 28 -19.50 -12.00 5.93
C PHE A 28 -19.34 -13.52 5.75
N PRO A 29 -20.27 -14.32 6.31
CA PRO A 29 -20.16 -15.78 6.29
C PRO A 29 -20.32 -16.40 4.90
N ASP A 30 -20.96 -15.67 3.98
CA ASP A 30 -21.24 -16.15 2.62
C ASP A 30 -20.05 -15.91 1.70
N PHE A 31 -19.56 -16.98 1.08
CA PHE A 31 -18.38 -16.98 0.22
C PHE A 31 -18.39 -15.89 -0.87
N PRO A 32 -19.43 -15.74 -1.72
CA PRO A 32 -19.40 -14.74 -2.77
C PRO A 32 -19.37 -13.32 -2.22
N SER A 33 -20.12 -13.03 -1.14
CA SER A 33 -20.14 -11.71 -0.53
C SER A 33 -18.81 -11.38 0.16
N GLY A 34 -18.24 -12.31 0.93
CA GLY A 34 -16.97 -12.12 1.63
C GLY A 34 -15.80 -11.96 0.67
N PHE A 35 -15.80 -12.71 -0.44
CA PHE A 35 -14.80 -12.56 -1.49
C PHE A 35 -14.91 -11.21 -2.19
N THR A 36 -16.11 -10.79 -2.63
CA THR A 36 -16.29 -9.50 -3.31
C THR A 36 -15.88 -8.33 -2.42
N TRP A 37 -16.29 -8.31 -1.15
CA TRP A 37 -15.89 -7.26 -0.21
C TRP A 37 -14.39 -7.28 0.08
N SER A 38 -13.79 -8.45 0.27
CA SER A 38 -12.34 -8.57 0.49
C SER A 38 -11.55 -8.13 -0.74
N PHE A 39 -12.01 -8.47 -1.94
CA PHE A 39 -11.40 -8.07 -3.19
C PHE A 39 -11.46 -6.55 -3.37
N VAL A 40 -12.64 -5.94 -3.19
CA VAL A 40 -12.80 -4.48 -3.28
C VAL A 40 -11.95 -3.76 -2.24
N ALA A 41 -11.91 -4.26 -1.00
CA ALA A 41 -11.07 -3.70 0.05
C ALA A 41 -9.59 -3.77 -0.30
N VAL A 42 -9.10 -4.94 -0.73
CA VAL A 42 -7.69 -5.13 -1.11
C VAL A 42 -7.33 -4.25 -2.31
N VAL A 43 -8.18 -4.18 -3.34
CA VAL A 43 -7.92 -3.30 -4.49
C VAL A 43 -7.86 -1.84 -4.06
N GLY A 44 -8.84 -1.38 -3.28
CA GLY A 44 -8.89 -0.01 -2.78
C GLY A 44 -7.70 0.34 -1.90
N LEU A 45 -7.32 -0.54 -0.97
CA LEU A 45 -6.15 -0.35 -0.10
C LEU A 45 -4.84 -0.37 -0.88
N THR A 46 -4.68 -1.23 -1.88
CA THR A 46 -3.47 -1.27 -2.71
C THR A 46 -3.32 0.01 -3.54
N ILE A 47 -4.41 0.51 -4.12
CA ILE A 47 -4.42 1.79 -4.84
C ILE A 47 -4.10 2.94 -3.89
N LEU A 48 -4.76 2.99 -2.73
CA LEU A 48 -4.56 4.03 -1.73
C LEU A 48 -3.13 4.02 -1.19
N LEU A 49 -2.54 2.84 -0.95
CA LEU A 49 -1.16 2.68 -0.49
C LEU A 49 -0.17 3.15 -1.56
N SER A 50 -0.40 2.81 -2.83
CA SER A 50 0.47 3.24 -3.92
C SER A 50 0.43 4.75 -4.11
N TRP A 51 -0.77 5.33 -4.10
CA TRP A 51 -0.95 6.79 -4.17
C TRP A 51 -0.34 7.50 -2.95
N TRP A 52 -0.59 6.97 -1.74
CA TRP A 52 -0.04 7.52 -0.50
C TRP A 52 1.48 7.51 -0.50
N ARG A 53 2.11 6.45 -1.01
CA ARG A 53 3.56 6.33 -1.05
C ARG A 53 4.20 7.36 -1.98
N ASP A 54 3.64 7.57 -3.16
CA ASP A 54 4.09 8.63 -4.08
C ASP A 54 3.86 10.02 -3.45
N TYR A 55 2.70 10.26 -2.83
CA TYR A 55 2.42 11.53 -2.13
C TYR A 55 3.37 11.79 -0.93
N ALA A 56 3.67 10.76 -0.15
CA ALA A 56 4.58 10.83 0.99
C ALA A 56 6.01 11.22 0.57
N LEU A 57 6.48 10.65 -0.55
CA LEU A 57 7.78 10.98 -1.14
C LEU A 57 7.83 12.43 -1.62
N ASP A 58 6.77 12.91 -2.27
CA ASP A 58 6.67 14.30 -2.72
C ASP A 58 6.72 15.26 -1.52
N LEU A 59 6.00 14.93 -0.45
CA LEU A 59 5.96 15.72 0.78
C LEU A 59 7.33 15.74 1.50
N GLU A 60 8.07 14.64 1.49
CA GLU A 60 9.40 14.56 2.08
C GLU A 60 10.42 15.41 1.31
N LEU A 61 10.34 15.40 -0.02
CA LEU A 61 11.19 16.24 -0.90
C LEU A 61 10.88 17.73 -0.74
N LEU A 62 9.60 18.10 -0.69
CA LEU A 62 9.15 19.46 -0.36
C LEU A 62 9.65 19.90 1.01
N ALA A 63 9.61 19.02 2.01
CA ALA A 63 10.13 19.31 3.35
C ALA A 63 11.67 19.48 3.39
N MET A 64 12.40 18.90 2.43
CA MET A 64 13.84 19.10 2.25
C MET A 64 14.18 20.38 1.46
N GLY A 65 13.19 21.11 0.96
CA GLY A 65 13.38 22.30 0.14
C GLY A 65 13.67 22.00 -1.34
N VAL A 66 13.34 20.80 -1.81
CA VAL A 66 13.46 20.44 -3.23
C VAL A 66 12.29 21.05 -3.98
N ASP A 67 12.57 21.90 -4.97
CA ASP A 67 11.53 22.42 -5.84
C ASP A 67 11.12 21.34 -6.84
N LEU A 68 9.85 20.93 -6.80
CA LEU A 68 9.35 19.81 -7.61
C LEU A 68 8.93 20.24 -9.02
N ASP A 69 8.65 21.53 -9.21
CA ASP A 69 8.18 22.11 -10.47
C ASP A 69 9.31 22.45 -11.46
N ASP A 70 10.56 22.57 -10.97
CA ASP A 70 11.68 22.91 -11.85
C ASP A 70 12.17 21.71 -12.68
N PHE A 71 12.70 21.97 -13.86
CA PHE A 71 13.03 20.92 -14.84
C PHE A 71 14.49 20.46 -14.78
N THR A 72 15.40 21.23 -14.16
CA THR A 72 16.82 20.88 -14.07
C THR A 72 17.26 20.55 -12.65
N THR A 73 18.20 19.61 -12.52
CA THR A 73 18.69 19.08 -11.24
C THR A 73 19.30 20.16 -10.35
N ASP A 74 20.04 21.10 -10.96
CA ASP A 74 20.70 22.20 -10.27
C ASP A 74 19.70 23.23 -9.74
N GLU A 75 18.58 23.43 -10.45
CA GLU A 75 17.49 24.32 -10.01
C GLU A 75 16.67 23.67 -8.89
N ARG A 76 16.36 22.37 -9.00
CA ARG A 76 15.63 21.60 -7.97
C ARG A 76 16.33 21.53 -6.62
N MET A 77 17.66 21.53 -6.61
CA MET A 77 18.47 21.39 -5.38
C MET A 77 19.01 22.72 -4.86
N ARG A 78 18.63 23.85 -5.46
CA ARG A 78 19.17 25.17 -5.18
C ARG A 78 18.93 25.65 -3.75
N ASP A 79 17.77 25.30 -3.18
CA ASP A 79 17.36 25.69 -1.82
C ASP A 79 17.55 24.57 -0.78
N VAL A 80 18.10 23.42 -1.21
CA VAL A 80 18.36 22.28 -0.32
C VAL A 80 19.63 22.53 0.49
N ALA A 81 19.53 22.39 1.81
CA ALA A 81 20.69 22.53 2.69
C ALA A 81 21.79 21.51 2.34
N PRO A 82 23.08 21.87 2.40
CA PRO A 82 24.19 21.05 1.91
C PRO A 82 24.34 19.69 2.63
N HIS A 83 23.81 19.56 3.85
CA HIS A 83 23.80 18.29 4.60
C HIS A 83 22.67 17.33 4.17
N LEU A 84 21.71 17.80 3.37
CA LEU A 84 20.57 17.02 2.85
C LEU A 84 20.68 16.74 1.35
N GLN A 85 21.62 17.37 0.64
CA GLN A 85 21.80 17.19 -0.81
C GLN A 85 22.02 15.72 -1.21
N ASP A 86 22.91 15.00 -0.51
CA ASP A 86 23.15 13.57 -0.75
C ASP A 86 21.91 12.68 -0.56
N ARG A 87 20.98 13.07 0.33
CA ARG A 87 19.74 12.34 0.59
C ARG A 87 18.67 12.71 -0.42
N ALA A 88 18.56 14.00 -0.74
CA ALA A 88 17.65 14.53 -1.75
C ALA A 88 17.98 13.98 -3.15
N GLU A 89 19.26 13.87 -3.50
CA GLU A 89 19.70 13.31 -4.79
C GLU A 89 19.34 11.82 -4.90
N ARG A 90 19.59 11.03 -3.86
CA ARG A 90 19.17 9.62 -3.84
C ARG A 90 17.66 9.47 -3.94
N MET A 91 16.87 10.32 -3.30
CA MET A 91 15.41 10.26 -3.34
C MET A 91 14.83 10.76 -4.67
N ALA A 92 15.39 11.84 -5.23
CA ALA A 92 14.95 12.41 -6.50
C ALA A 92 15.29 11.51 -7.70
N PHE A 93 16.46 10.88 -7.69
CA PHE A 93 16.91 9.91 -8.70
C PHE A 93 16.62 8.46 -8.34
N SER A 94 15.85 8.22 -7.29
CA SER A 94 15.46 6.86 -6.95
C SER A 94 14.70 6.22 -8.13
N PRO A 95 14.91 4.91 -8.38
CA PRO A 95 14.18 4.15 -9.39
C PRO A 95 12.65 4.23 -9.22
N GLU A 96 12.18 4.64 -8.04
CA GLU A 96 10.76 4.90 -7.77
C GLU A 96 10.18 6.12 -8.51
N ARG A 97 11.01 7.10 -8.90
CA ARG A 97 10.58 8.30 -9.66
C ARG A 97 11.00 8.26 -11.14
N LEU A 98 11.75 7.26 -11.56
CA LEU A 98 12.16 7.06 -12.96
C LEU A 98 10.96 6.58 -13.80
N GLY A 99 10.05 7.50 -14.12
CA GLY A 99 9.02 7.35 -15.16
C GLY A 99 7.87 6.39 -14.86
N VAL A 100 7.92 5.62 -13.76
CA VAL A 100 6.86 4.70 -13.36
C VAL A 100 5.90 5.42 -12.42
N GLY A 101 4.81 5.94 -12.97
CA GLY A 101 3.76 6.57 -12.15
C GLY A 101 3.14 5.58 -11.15
N TRP A 102 2.56 6.13 -10.07
CA TRP A 102 1.82 5.37 -9.06
C TRP A 102 0.80 4.34 -9.62
N PRO A 103 0.11 4.55 -10.77
CA PRO A 103 -0.84 3.56 -11.28
C PRO A 103 -0.18 2.24 -11.71
N ILE A 104 1.04 2.31 -12.26
CA ILE A 104 1.78 1.13 -12.69
C ILE A 104 2.28 0.34 -11.47
N LYS A 105 2.79 1.05 -10.45
CA LYS A 105 3.18 0.44 -9.16
C LYS A 105 2.00 -0.25 -8.50
N ALA A 106 0.82 0.38 -8.52
CA ALA A 106 -0.41 -0.22 -8.03
C ALA A 106 -0.77 -1.50 -8.80
N GLY A 107 -0.63 -1.51 -10.12
CA GLY A 107 -0.85 -2.69 -10.96
C GLY A 107 0.03 -3.88 -10.56
N PHE A 108 1.32 -3.66 -10.33
CA PHE A 108 2.23 -4.72 -9.83
C PHE A 108 1.85 -5.19 -8.43
N ALA A 109 1.52 -4.26 -7.52
CA ALA A 109 1.10 -4.61 -6.18
C ALA A 109 -0.21 -5.42 -6.18
N LEU A 110 -1.14 -5.12 -7.09
CA LEU A 110 -2.38 -5.88 -7.29
C LEU A 110 -2.10 -7.33 -7.72
N PHE A 111 -1.11 -7.55 -8.58
CA PHE A 111 -0.74 -8.90 -9.01
C PHE A 111 -0.34 -9.80 -7.84
N VAL A 112 0.24 -9.22 -6.79
CA VAL A 112 0.61 -9.93 -5.55
C VAL A 112 -0.55 -9.96 -4.54
N SER A 113 -1.30 -8.86 -4.40
CA SER A 113 -2.33 -8.73 -3.36
C SER A 113 -3.60 -9.52 -3.67
N VAL A 114 -3.95 -9.69 -4.95
CA VAL A 114 -5.12 -10.47 -5.39
C VAL A 114 -5.02 -11.96 -5.04
N PRO A 115 -3.94 -12.70 -5.37
CA PRO A 115 -3.81 -14.10 -4.98
C PRO A 115 -3.77 -14.28 -3.46
N TYR A 116 -3.21 -13.32 -2.73
CA TYR A 116 -3.29 -13.29 -1.26
C TYR A 116 -4.75 -13.23 -0.76
N ALA A 117 -5.54 -12.27 -1.27
CA ALA A 117 -6.95 -12.13 -0.90
C ALA A 117 -7.74 -13.42 -1.20
N MET A 118 -7.47 -14.04 -2.36
CA MET A 118 -8.10 -15.30 -2.75
C MET A 118 -7.72 -16.45 -1.81
N ALA A 119 -6.44 -16.58 -1.45
CA ALA A 119 -5.97 -17.59 -0.50
C ALA A 119 -6.62 -17.43 0.88
N VAL A 120 -6.69 -16.21 1.40
CA VAL A 120 -7.34 -15.90 2.69
C VAL A 120 -8.82 -16.28 2.68
N CYS A 121 -9.54 -15.95 1.61
CA CYS A 121 -10.95 -16.32 1.45
C CYS A 121 -11.13 -17.84 1.42
N CYS A 122 -10.33 -18.55 0.62
CA CYS A 122 -10.38 -20.00 0.49
C CYS A 122 -10.09 -20.72 1.80
N ILE A 123 -9.03 -20.33 2.52
CA ILE A 123 -8.66 -20.93 3.81
C ILE A 123 -9.78 -20.69 4.84
N THR A 124 -10.27 -19.46 4.94
CA THR A 124 -11.33 -19.12 5.91
C THR A 124 -12.61 -19.91 5.64
N TRP A 125 -12.97 -20.08 4.37
CA TRP A 125 -14.12 -20.89 3.97
C TRP A 125 -13.93 -22.39 4.29
N LEU A 126 -12.76 -22.96 3.98
CA LEU A 126 -12.43 -24.35 4.30
C LEU A 126 -12.51 -24.61 5.80
N VAL A 127 -11.89 -23.76 6.63
CA VAL A 127 -11.91 -23.86 8.10
C VAL A 127 -13.35 -23.84 8.62
N ARG A 128 -14.19 -22.94 8.10
CA ARG A 128 -15.62 -22.89 8.46
C ARG A 128 -16.37 -24.14 8.04
N ARG A 129 -16.13 -24.66 6.85
CA ARG A 129 -16.79 -25.87 6.35
C ARG A 129 -16.44 -27.09 7.20
N VAL A 130 -15.17 -27.24 7.60
CA VAL A 130 -14.71 -28.31 8.50
C VAL A 130 -15.37 -28.18 9.87
N ARG A 131 -15.36 -26.98 10.47
CA ARG A 131 -16.02 -26.72 11.78
C ARG A 131 -17.52 -26.99 11.76
N ARG A 132 -18.22 -26.64 10.66
CA ARG A 132 -19.65 -26.93 10.49
C ARG A 132 -19.95 -28.42 10.36
N ARG A 133 -19.05 -29.21 9.75
CA ARG A 133 -19.18 -30.67 9.66
C ARG A 133 -18.95 -31.36 11.01
N GLY A 134 -17.96 -30.90 11.79
CA GLY A 134 -17.73 -31.42 13.14
C GLY A 134 -18.93 -31.24 14.06
N ARG A 135 -19.54 -30.05 14.08
CA ARG A 135 -20.76 -29.76 14.89
C ARG A 135 -22.03 -30.52 14.50
N ARG A 136 -22.06 -31.26 13.38
CA ARG A 136 -23.21 -32.08 12.98
C ARG A 136 -23.01 -33.57 13.28
N ALA A 137 -21.82 -33.96 13.71
CA ALA A 137 -21.47 -35.32 14.05
C ALA A 137 -21.54 -35.61 15.56
N ASP A 138 -21.68 -34.56 16.38
CA ASP A 138 -22.06 -34.59 17.80
C ASP A 138 -23.57 -34.35 17.94
#